data_AF-A0A5A9GS15-F1
#
_entry.id   AF-A0A5A9GS15-F1
#
_cell.length_a   1.000
_cell.length_b   1.000
_cell.length_c   1.000
_cell.angle_alpha   90.00
_cell.angle_beta   90.00
_cell.angle_gamma   90.00
#
_symmetry.space_group_name_H-M   'P 1'
#
loop_
_entity.id
_entity.type
_entity.pdbx_description
1 polymer ?
#
loop_
_entity_poly.entity_id
_entity_poly.type
_entity_poly.pdbx_seq_one_letter_code
_entity_poly.pdbx_strand_id
1 'polypeptide(L)'
;MPVTPDDTRLMDVQQGGRCFFCDGPVGAKATFDHLIPQAYGGIDDPANVVLAHRRCNQRKDDRLPTREELDRFFALRRSSRLGVWPPLRTLRNEDGGMDEEERWMAVAQAIARQR
;
A
#
# COMPACT_ATOMS: atom_id res chain seq x y z
N MET A 1 1.62 3.08 -13.40
CA MET A 1 1.53 4.41 -14.05
C MET A 1 1.41 5.43 -12.92
N PRO A 2 2.03 6.61 -13.02
CA PRO A 2 1.99 7.56 -11.91
C PRO A 2 0.55 7.88 -11.52
N VAL A 3 0.31 8.03 -10.22
CA VAL A 3 -1.01 8.29 -9.64
C VAL A 3 -1.61 9.55 -10.26
N THR A 4 -2.79 9.42 -10.88
CA THR A 4 -3.48 10.54 -11.53
C THR A 4 -4.35 11.33 -10.54
N PRO A 5 -4.76 12.57 -10.86
CA PRO A 5 -5.71 13.31 -10.03
C PRO A 5 -7.02 12.54 -9.76
N ASP A 6 -7.54 11.79 -10.73
CA ASP A 6 -8.75 10.97 -10.53
C ASP A 6 -8.52 9.81 -9.56
N ASP A 7 -7.33 9.24 -9.56
CA ASP A 7 -6.94 8.21 -8.60
C ASP A 7 -6.82 8.79 -7.19
N THR A 8 -6.25 10.00 -7.06
CA THR A 8 -6.15 10.68 -5.76
C THR A 8 -7.53 10.95 -5.17
N ARG A 9 -8.49 11.40 -5.99
CA ARG A 9 -9.86 11.66 -5.56
C ARG A 9 -10.58 10.37 -5.17
N LEU A 10 -10.38 9.29 -5.92
CA LEU A 10 -10.99 8.01 -5.56
C LEU A 10 -10.38 7.43 -4.27
N MET A 11 -9.08 7.59 -4.05
CA MET A 11 -8.43 7.19 -2.79
C MET A 11 -8.99 7.96 -1.60
N ASP A 12 -9.16 9.28 -1.74
CA ASP A 12 -9.76 10.11 -0.70
C ASP A 12 -11.17 9.63 -0.33
N VAL A 13 -12.01 9.34 -1.32
CA VAL A 13 -13.37 8.80 -1.10
C VAL A 13 -13.33 7.43 -0.44
N GLN A 14 -12.48 6.51 -0.90
CA GLN A 14 -12.39 5.14 -0.33
C GLN A 14 -11.92 5.14 1.11
N GLN A 15 -10.95 6.00 1.43
CA GLN A 15 -10.43 6.13 2.77
C GLN A 15 -11.24 7.11 3.64
N GLY A 16 -12.30 7.71 3.11
CA GLY A 16 -13.12 8.68 3.83
C GLY A 16 -12.36 9.90 4.34
N GLY A 17 -11.35 10.36 3.58
CA GLY A 17 -10.48 11.47 3.99
C GLY A 17 -9.63 11.17 5.22
N ARG A 18 -9.37 9.88 5.50
CA ARG A 18 -8.58 9.41 6.64
C ARG A 18 -7.26 8.79 6.22
N CYS A 19 -6.27 8.96 7.09
CA CYS A 19 -4.95 8.40 6.93
C CYS A 19 -5.05 6.88 6.98
N PHE A 20 -4.41 6.21 6.03
CA PHE A 20 -4.39 4.76 5.97
C PHE A 20 -3.83 4.11 7.24
N PHE A 21 -2.78 4.71 7.81
CA PHE A 21 -2.04 4.13 8.93
C PHE A 21 -2.64 4.40 10.32
N CYS A 22 -3.16 5.60 10.56
CA CYS A 22 -3.63 5.99 11.90
C CYS A 22 -5.12 6.28 11.98
N ASP A 23 -5.84 6.18 10.85
CA ASP A 23 -7.27 6.48 10.72
C ASP A 23 -7.68 7.94 11.04
N GLY A 24 -6.73 8.82 11.37
CA GLY A 24 -7.01 10.24 11.61
C GLY A 24 -7.30 11.02 10.31
N PRO A 25 -8.05 12.14 10.37
CA PRO A 25 -8.37 12.96 9.20
C PRO A 25 -7.10 13.57 8.59
N VAL A 26 -6.91 13.48 7.26
CA VAL A 26 -5.70 14.00 6.59
C VAL A 26 -5.77 15.48 6.23
N GLY A 27 -6.96 15.98 5.89
CA GLY A 27 -7.16 17.36 5.45
C GLY A 27 -6.32 17.73 4.22
N ALA A 28 -6.07 19.03 4.03
CA ALA A 28 -5.41 19.56 2.83
C ALA A 28 -3.92 19.19 2.67
N LYS A 29 -3.28 18.63 3.71
CA LYS A 29 -1.84 18.26 3.71
C LYS A 29 -1.64 16.75 3.58
N ALA A 30 -2.61 16.05 3.00
CA ALA A 30 -2.49 14.63 2.73
C ALA A 30 -1.33 14.35 1.77
N THR A 31 -0.68 13.21 1.99
CA THR A 31 0.36 12.67 1.12
C THR A 31 -0.06 11.30 0.61
N PHE A 32 0.68 10.77 -0.35
CA PHE A 32 0.50 9.41 -0.86
C PHE A 32 1.72 8.57 -0.50
N ASP A 33 1.49 7.29 -0.25
CA ASP A 33 2.53 6.38 0.22
C ASP A 33 2.43 5.01 -0.44
N HIS A 34 3.57 4.41 -0.74
CA HIS A 34 3.66 3.08 -1.37
C HIS A 34 3.63 2.00 -0.29
N LEU A 35 2.67 1.08 -0.37
CA LEU A 35 2.55 -0.02 0.59
C LEU A 35 3.77 -0.94 0.53
N ILE A 36 4.12 -1.42 -0.66
CA ILE A 36 5.46 -1.94 -0.91
C ILE A 36 6.33 -0.75 -1.33
N PRO A 37 7.39 -0.43 -0.57
CA PRO A 37 8.28 0.70 -0.86
C PRO A 37 8.98 0.60 -2.20
N GLN A 38 9.31 1.75 -2.77
CA GLN A 38 10.13 1.82 -3.99
C GLN A 38 11.52 1.18 -3.82
N ALA A 39 12.09 1.23 -2.61
CA ALA A 39 13.35 0.54 -2.28
C ALA A 39 13.28 -0.99 -2.53
N TYR A 40 12.09 -1.57 -2.43
CA TYR A 40 11.80 -2.98 -2.70
C TYR A 40 11.15 -3.20 -4.08
N GLY A 41 11.28 -2.24 -5.00
CA GLY A 41 10.69 -2.34 -6.35
C GLY A 41 9.19 -2.09 -6.41
N GLY A 42 8.62 -1.48 -5.37
CA GLY A 42 7.23 -1.02 -5.34
C GLY A 42 6.89 -0.12 -6.51
N ILE A 43 5.81 -0.45 -7.22
CA ILE A 43 5.36 0.36 -8.36
C ILE A 43 4.70 1.65 -7.90
N ASP A 44 4.94 2.72 -8.66
CA ASP A 44 4.17 3.96 -8.57
C ASP A 44 2.89 3.80 -9.37
N ASP A 45 1.88 3.21 -8.73
CA ASP A 45 0.57 2.91 -9.29
C ASP A 45 -0.48 2.86 -8.16
N PRO A 46 -1.73 3.32 -8.38
CA PRO A 46 -2.78 3.28 -7.35
C PRO A 46 -3.03 1.89 -6.74
N ALA A 47 -2.69 0.83 -7.47
CA ALA A 47 -2.77 -0.55 -6.99
C ALA A 47 -1.78 -0.87 -5.84
N ASN A 48 -0.80 0.01 -5.58
CA ASN A 48 0.20 -0.07 -4.50
C ASN A 48 0.25 1.22 -3.63
N VAL A 49 -0.61 2.21 -3.86
CA VAL A 49 -0.54 3.51 -3.18
C VAL A 49 -1.74 3.76 -2.27
N VAL A 50 -1.52 4.40 -1.12
CA VAL A 50 -2.54 4.80 -0.14
C VAL A 50 -2.43 6.28 0.23
N LEU A 51 -3.53 6.85 0.71
CA LEU A 51 -3.56 8.22 1.26
C LEU A 51 -3.11 8.20 2.73
N ALA A 52 -2.17 9.06 3.11
CA ALA A 52 -1.58 9.07 4.44
C ALA A 52 -1.22 10.48 4.91
N HIS A 53 -1.03 10.68 6.22
CA HIS A 53 -0.33 11.85 6.73
C HIS A 53 1.16 11.77 6.38
N ARG A 54 1.78 12.93 6.13
CA ARG A 54 3.24 13.01 5.96
C ARG A 54 4.01 12.39 7.13
N ARG A 55 3.60 12.63 8.37
CA ARG A 55 4.25 12.06 9.57
C ARG A 55 4.09 10.54 9.65
N CYS A 56 2.92 10.01 9.27
CA CYS A 56 2.68 8.56 9.30
C CYS A 56 3.47 7.85 8.21
N ASN A 57 3.48 8.40 7.00
CA ASN A 57 4.32 7.92 5.90
C ASN A 57 5.80 7.88 6.35
N GLN A 58 6.34 8.98 6.88
CA GLN A 58 7.72 9.02 7.39
C GLN A 58 8.01 8.00 8.50
N ARG A 59 7.02 7.66 9.33
CA ARG A 59 7.18 6.63 10.37
C ARG A 59 7.11 5.20 9.82
N LYS A 60 6.45 4.99 8.68
CA LYS A 60 6.40 3.71 7.97
C LYS A 60 7.68 3.50 7.15
N ASP A 61 8.34 4.56 6.71
CA ASP A 61 9.65 4.53 6.06
C ASP A 61 9.71 3.48 4.93
N ASP A 62 10.69 2.58 4.95
CA ASP A 62 10.84 1.50 3.99
C ASP A 62 10.37 0.13 4.53
N ARG A 63 9.68 0.03 5.68
CA ARG A 63 9.23 -1.30 6.13
C ARG A 63 8.19 -1.94 5.20
N LEU A 64 8.14 -3.25 5.12
CA LEU A 64 7.01 -3.94 4.48
C LEU A 64 5.71 -3.76 5.30
N PRO A 65 4.52 -3.78 4.66
CA PRO A 65 3.25 -3.57 5.35
C PRO A 65 2.99 -4.69 6.35
N THR A 66 2.31 -4.39 7.47
CA THR A 66 1.91 -5.44 8.42
C THR A 66 0.70 -6.22 7.89
N ARG A 67 0.37 -7.33 8.55
CA ARG A 67 -0.81 -8.11 8.19
C ARG A 67 -2.10 -7.30 8.34
N GLU A 68 -2.21 -6.51 9.40
CA GLU A 68 -3.38 -5.65 9.66
C GLU A 68 -3.52 -4.57 8.58
N GLU A 69 -2.40 -4.02 8.12
CA GLU A 69 -2.39 -3.05 7.03
C GLU A 69 -2.79 -3.69 5.72
N LEU A 70 -2.29 -4.88 5.40
CA LEU A 70 -2.73 -5.62 4.24
C LEU A 70 -4.24 -5.88 4.31
N ASP A 71 -4.75 -6.42 5.42
CA ASP A 71 -6.18 -6.70 5.58
C ASP A 71 -7.04 -5.44 5.41
N ARG A 72 -6.60 -4.30 5.98
CA ARG A 72 -7.24 -2.99 5.78
C ARG A 72 -7.21 -2.56 4.32
N PHE A 73 -6.08 -2.68 3.63
CA PHE A 73 -5.96 -2.34 2.22
C PHE A 73 -6.91 -3.18 1.36
N PHE A 74 -6.93 -4.49 1.56
CA PHE A 74 -7.82 -5.38 0.81
C PHE A 74 -9.30 -5.10 1.09
N ALA A 75 -9.67 -4.70 2.30
CA ALA A 75 -11.03 -4.27 2.61
C ALA A 75 -11.41 -3.01 1.80
N LEU A 76 -10.53 -2.00 1.75
CA LEU A 76 -10.73 -0.78 0.97
C LEU A 76 -10.83 -1.04 -0.54
N ARG A 77 -10.08 -2.04 -1.04
CA ARG A 77 -9.99 -2.33 -2.47
C ARG A 77 -11.07 -3.27 -3.01
N ARG A 78 -11.87 -3.93 -2.15
CA ARG A 78 -12.85 -4.97 -2.55
C ARG A 78 -13.80 -4.54 -3.68
N SER A 79 -14.24 -3.28 -3.67
CA SER A 79 -15.16 -2.72 -4.67
C SER A 79 -14.56 -1.51 -5.39
N SER A 80 -13.23 -1.48 -5.51
CA SER A 80 -12.46 -0.35 -6.05
C SER A 80 -11.93 -0.63 -7.45
N ARG A 81 -11.99 0.37 -8.32
CA ARG A 81 -11.29 0.37 -9.62
C ARG A 81 -9.79 0.68 -9.53
N LEU A 82 -9.27 1.03 -8.34
CA LEU A 82 -7.83 1.28 -8.13
C LEU A 82 -7.00 -0.02 -8.09
N GLY A 83 -7.67 -1.18 -8.04
CA GLY A 83 -7.02 -2.48 -8.14
C GLY A 83 -6.19 -2.86 -6.91
N VAL A 84 -5.50 -3.99 -7.05
CA VAL A 84 -4.52 -4.52 -6.09
C VAL A 84 -3.36 -5.09 -6.87
N TRP A 85 -2.15 -4.62 -6.57
CA TRP A 85 -0.95 -5.14 -7.19
C TRP A 85 -0.65 -6.58 -6.69
N PRO A 86 -0.40 -7.57 -7.56
CA PRO A 86 -0.29 -8.98 -7.15
C PRO A 86 0.68 -9.29 -6.00
N PRO A 87 1.86 -8.65 -5.84
CA PRO A 87 2.77 -8.92 -4.72
C PRO A 87 2.16 -8.65 -3.34
N LEU A 88 1.21 -7.72 -3.23
CA LEU A 88 0.47 -7.49 -1.98
C LEU A 88 -0.40 -8.70 -1.59
N ARG A 89 -0.86 -9.50 -2.58
CA ARG A 89 -1.60 -10.75 -2.32
C ARG A 89 -0.67 -11.83 -1.80
N THR A 90 0.53 -11.93 -2.38
CA THR A 90 1.57 -12.87 -1.93
C THR A 90 1.91 -12.62 -0.47
N LEU A 91 2.28 -11.38 -0.13
CA LEU A 91 2.57 -10.99 1.25
C LEU A 91 1.45 -11.42 2.20
N ARG A 92 0.21 -10.97 1.94
CA ARG A 92 -0.92 -11.26 2.85
C ARG A 92 -1.14 -12.76 3.09
N ASN A 93 -0.93 -13.59 2.07
CA ASN A 93 -1.17 -15.03 2.17
C ASN A 93 -0.05 -15.78 2.91
N GLU A 94 1.17 -15.21 2.93
CA GLU A 94 2.40 -15.88 3.37
C GLU A 94 2.88 -15.44 4.76
N ASP A 95 2.32 -14.37 5.35
CA ASP A 95 2.77 -13.74 6.61
C ASP A 95 2.66 -14.60 7.91
N GLY A 96 2.39 -15.90 7.82
CA GLY A 96 2.27 -16.80 8.97
C GLY A 96 3.62 -17.22 9.55
N GLY A 97 4.34 -16.29 10.19
CA GLY A 97 5.59 -16.58 10.92
C GLY A 97 6.89 -16.37 10.15
N MET A 98 6.83 -15.72 8.98
CA MET A 98 8.02 -15.34 8.21
C MET A 98 8.78 -14.20 8.88
N ASP A 99 10.10 -14.27 8.80
CA ASP A 99 10.95 -13.12 9.12
C ASP A 99 10.95 -12.06 7.99
N GLU A 100 11.63 -10.95 8.22
CA GLU A 100 11.64 -9.83 7.28
C GLU A 100 12.33 -10.17 5.94
N GLU A 101 13.37 -11.01 5.96
CA GLU A 101 14.10 -11.41 4.76
C GLU A 101 13.25 -12.34 3.89
N GLU A 102 12.56 -13.30 4.51
CA GLU A 102 11.61 -14.19 3.83
C GLU A 102 10.47 -13.39 3.17
N ARG A 103 9.91 -12.40 3.87
CA ARG A 103 8.86 -11.52 3.33
C ARG A 103 9.36 -10.70 2.14
N TRP A 104 10.58 -10.19 2.21
CA TRP A 104 11.19 -9.49 1.08
C TRP A 104 11.38 -10.44 -0.12
N MET A 105 11.96 -11.62 0.10
CA MET A 105 12.17 -12.60 -0.96
C MET A 105 10.86 -12.99 -1.65
N ALA A 106 9.78 -13.16 -0.90
CA ALA A 106 8.44 -13.39 -1.44
C ALA A 106 7.98 -12.26 -2.38
N VAL A 107 8.17 -11.00 -1.97
CA VAL A 107 7.87 -9.83 -2.81
C VAL A 107 8.72 -9.83 -4.07
N ALA A 108 10.03 -10.01 -3.95
CA ALA A 108 10.96 -9.99 -5.08
C ALA A 108 10.60 -11.06 -6.12
N GLN A 109 10.29 -12.29 -5.67
CA GLN A 109 9.82 -13.36 -6.55
C GLN A 109 8.48 -13.03 -7.21
N ALA A 110 7.53 -12.45 -6.46
CA ALA A 110 6.23 -12.06 -7.01
C ALA A 110 6.35 -10.96 -8.06
N ILE A 111 7.26 -10.00 -7.88
CA ILE A 111 7.58 -8.95 -8.85
C ILE A 111 8.23 -9.55 -10.10
N ALA A 112 9.20 -10.46 -9.94
CA ALA A 112 9.91 -11.08 -11.04
C ALA A 112 8.97 -11.88 -11.97
N ARG A 113 7.93 -12.50 -11.44
CA ARG A 113 6.91 -13.24 -12.21
C ARG A 113 6.01 -12.37 -13.09
N GLN A 114 6.07 -11.05 -12.95
CA GLN A 114 5.25 -10.09 -13.71
C GLN A 114 6.03 -9.40 -14.84
N ARG A 115 7.32 -9.69 -14.98
CA ARG A 115 8.18 -9.20 -16.06
C ARG A 115 8.25 -10.22 -17.17
#